data_AF-A0A2L0F0D7-F1
#
_entry.id   AF-A0A2L0F0D7-F1
#
_cell.length_a   1.000
_cell.length_b   1.000
_cell.length_c   1.000
_cell.angle_alpha   90.00
_cell.angle_beta   90.00
_cell.angle_gamma   90.00
#
_symmetry.space_group_name_H-M   'P 1'
#
loop_
_entity.id
_entity.type
_entity.pdbx_description
1 polymer ?
#
loop_
_entity_poly.entity_id
_entity_poly.type
_entity_poly.pdbx_seq_one_letter_code
_entity_poly.pdbx_strand_id
1 'polypeptide(L)'
;MPADVTAEVDRLTELALALPPALRELVAYRIWESLHPEESWPLAPEQLEEIRRRATEVEAGTVELVDGDDVLREARARIDARRR
;
A
#
# COMPACT_ATOMS: atom_id res chain seq x y z
N MET A 1 -26.93 -4.06 -16.80
CA MET A 1 -27.10 -3.33 -15.53
C MET A 1 -28.34 -2.45 -15.64
N PRO A 2 -29.23 -2.42 -14.63
CA PRO A 2 -30.36 -1.48 -14.63
C PRO A 2 -29.84 -0.03 -14.63
N ALA A 3 -30.55 0.87 -15.33
CA ALA A 3 -30.11 2.25 -15.55
C ALA A 3 -29.87 3.04 -14.25
N ASP A 4 -30.63 2.71 -13.20
CA ASP A 4 -30.51 3.31 -11.86
C ASP A 4 -29.13 3.06 -11.22
N VAL A 5 -28.58 1.85 -11.42
CA VAL A 5 -27.25 1.51 -10.89
C VAL A 5 -26.13 2.25 -11.62
N THR A 6 -26.29 2.52 -12.91
CA THR A 6 -25.33 3.33 -13.66
C THR A 6 -25.32 4.78 -13.16
N ALA A 7 -26.49 5.37 -12.90
CA ALA A 7 -26.60 6.75 -12.41
C ALA A 7 -25.97 6.94 -11.01
N GLU A 8 -26.11 5.95 -10.13
CA GLU A 8 -25.48 5.98 -8.81
C GLU A 8 -23.94 5.87 -8.91
N VAL A 9 -23.43 5.01 -9.81
CA VAL A 9 -21.98 4.90 -10.07
C VAL A 9 -21.40 6.19 -10.63
N ASP A 10 -22.11 6.84 -11.57
CA ASP A 10 -21.67 8.12 -12.15
C ASP A 10 -21.59 9.22 -11.07
N ARG A 11 -22.61 9.33 -10.22
CA ARG A 11 -22.62 10.28 -9.09
C ARG A 11 -21.43 10.04 -8.14
N LEU A 12 -21.17 8.79 -7.75
CA LEU A 12 -20.05 8.46 -6.85
C LEU A 12 -18.70 8.78 -7.49
N THR A 13 -18.58 8.56 -8.79
CA THR A 13 -17.36 8.86 -9.56
C THR A 13 -17.11 10.37 -9.60
N GLU A 14 -18.13 11.17 -9.88
CA GLU A 14 -18.02 12.64 -9.87
C GLU A 14 -17.58 13.17 -8.50
N LEU A 15 -18.17 12.66 -7.42
CA LEU A 15 -17.79 13.03 -6.06
C LEU A 15 -16.33 12.67 -5.74
N ALA A 16 -15.86 11.49 -6.14
CA ALA A 16 -14.48 11.08 -5.94
C ALA A 16 -13.49 11.94 -6.74
N LEU A 17 -13.84 12.31 -7.98
CA LEU A 17 -13.02 13.15 -8.85
C LEU A 17 -12.93 14.61 -8.38
N ALA A 18 -13.88 15.09 -7.58
CA ALA A 18 -13.84 16.42 -6.98
C ALA A 18 -12.84 16.52 -5.80
N LEU A 19 -12.37 15.40 -5.27
CA LEU A 19 -11.45 15.37 -4.12
C LEU A 19 -10.03 15.82 -4.51
N PRO A 20 -9.28 16.43 -3.56
CA PRO A 20 -7.84 16.62 -3.67
C PRO A 20 -7.11 15.30 -3.98
N PRO A 21 -5.95 15.33 -4.66
CA PRO A 21 -5.25 14.13 -5.13
C PRO A 21 -5.04 13.05 -4.05
N ALA A 22 -4.57 13.43 -2.87
CA ALA A 22 -4.31 12.50 -1.76
C ALA A 22 -5.58 11.80 -1.24
N LEU A 23 -6.71 12.51 -1.21
CA LEU A 23 -7.99 11.92 -0.77
C LEU A 23 -8.59 11.03 -1.85
N ARG A 24 -8.38 11.38 -3.12
CA ARG A 24 -8.79 10.55 -4.26
C ARG A 24 -8.02 9.23 -4.31
N GLU A 25 -6.72 9.25 -4.02
CA GLU A 25 -5.88 8.05 -3.88
C GLU A 25 -6.42 7.12 -2.78
N LEU A 26 -6.81 7.68 -1.63
CA LEU A 26 -7.41 6.92 -0.54
C LEU A 26 -8.75 6.27 -0.93
N VAL A 27 -9.62 7.01 -1.66
CA VAL A 27 -10.89 6.45 -2.16
C VAL A 27 -10.63 5.32 -3.14
N ALA A 28 -9.68 5.50 -4.08
CA ALA A 28 -9.30 4.46 -5.03
C ALA A 28 -8.78 3.19 -4.32
N TYR A 29 -7.92 3.35 -3.31
CA TYR A 29 -7.40 2.25 -2.50
C TYR A 29 -8.54 1.46 -1.83
N ARG A 30 -9.49 2.13 -1.18
CA ARG A 30 -10.62 1.47 -0.50
C ARG A 30 -11.54 0.72 -1.44
N ILE A 31 -11.83 1.30 -2.62
CA ILE A 31 -12.63 0.63 -3.64
C ILE A 31 -11.89 -0.61 -4.14
N TRP A 32 -10.60 -0.50 -4.42
CA TRP A 32 -9.76 -1.63 -4.83
C TRP A 32 -9.74 -2.76 -3.78
N GLU A 33 -9.50 -2.41 -2.51
CA GLU A 33 -9.50 -3.34 -1.37
C GLU A 33 -10.85 -4.05 -1.22
N SER A 34 -11.96 -3.35 -1.44
CA SER A 34 -13.30 -3.94 -1.37
C SER A 34 -13.56 -5.03 -2.42
N LEU A 35 -12.89 -4.95 -3.57
CA LEU A 35 -12.97 -5.94 -4.65
C LEU A 35 -12.07 -7.15 -4.38
N HIS A 36 -11.04 -6.96 -3.55
CA HIS A 36 -10.04 -7.96 -3.24
C HIS A 36 -9.88 -8.14 -1.72
N PRO A 37 -10.97 -8.46 -0.98
CA PRO A 37 -10.94 -8.55 0.48
C PRO A 37 -9.99 -9.64 1.01
N GLU A 38 -9.56 -10.57 0.14
CA GLU A 38 -8.61 -11.65 0.45
C GLU A 38 -7.26 -11.52 -0.27
N GLU A 39 -7.01 -10.45 -1.05
CA GLU A 39 -5.66 -10.22 -1.59
C GLU A 39 -4.74 -9.70 -0.47
N SER A 40 -4.34 -10.60 0.44
CA SER A 40 -2.93 -10.60 0.78
C SER A 40 -2.22 -10.91 -0.53
N TRP A 41 -1.47 -9.96 -1.11
CA TRP A 41 -0.54 -10.32 -2.17
C TRP A 41 0.28 -11.50 -1.64
N PRO A 42 0.14 -12.71 -2.22
CA PRO A 42 0.89 -13.83 -1.73
C PRO A 42 2.36 -13.47 -1.93
N LEU A 43 3.08 -13.35 -0.83
CA LEU A 43 4.51 -13.10 -0.87
C LEU A 43 5.14 -14.18 -1.75
N ALA A 44 5.97 -13.76 -2.69
CA ALA A 44 6.73 -14.70 -3.49
C ALA A 44 7.54 -15.61 -2.54
N PRO A 45 7.76 -16.90 -2.88
CA PRO A 45 8.48 -17.83 -2.02
C PRO A 45 9.80 -17.26 -1.47
N GLU A 46 10.52 -16.52 -2.31
CA GLU A 46 11.80 -15.89 -1.99
C GLU A 46 11.64 -14.78 -0.92
N GLN A 47 10.51 -14.06 -0.93
CA GLN A 47 10.20 -13.06 0.08
C GLN A 47 9.87 -13.72 1.43
N LEU A 48 9.12 -14.83 1.41
CA LEU A 48 8.83 -15.61 2.62
C LEU A 48 10.08 -16.24 3.23
N GLU A 49 11.00 -16.70 2.40
CA GLU A 49 12.31 -17.22 2.83
C GLU A 49 13.14 -16.12 3.50
N GLU A 50 13.23 -14.95 2.87
CA GLU A 50 13.99 -13.84 3.42
C GLU A 50 13.40 -13.31 4.73
N ILE A 51 12.07 -13.21 4.83
CA ILE A 51 11.38 -12.83 6.08
C ILE A 51 11.71 -13.82 7.19
N ARG A 52 11.60 -15.13 6.91
CA ARG A 52 11.93 -16.16 7.90
C ARG A 52 13.39 -16.10 8.33
N ARG A 53 14.32 -15.95 7.38
CA ARG A 53 15.75 -15.80 7.65
C ARG A 53 16.02 -14.61 8.57
N ARG A 54 15.48 -13.43 8.25
CA ARG A 54 15.68 -12.21 9.05
C ARG A 54 15.04 -12.31 10.43
N ALA A 55 13.84 -12.88 10.54
CA ALA A 55 13.20 -13.09 11.83
C ALA A 55 14.09 -13.93 12.76
N THR A 56 14.64 -15.03 12.24
CA THR A 56 15.59 -15.87 13.00
C THR A 56 16.87 -15.13 13.38
N GLU A 57 17.45 -14.33 12.48
CA GLU A 57 18.66 -13.56 12.77
C GLU A 57 18.44 -12.51 13.88
N VAL A 58 17.27 -11.86 13.86
CA VAL A 58 16.86 -10.89 14.90
C VAL A 58 16.67 -11.60 16.24
N GLU A 59 15.91 -12.70 16.27
CA GLU A 59 15.66 -13.47 17.49
C GLU A 59 16.93 -14.06 18.10
N ALA A 60 17.85 -14.52 17.25
CA ALA A 60 19.14 -15.06 17.68
C ALA A 60 20.18 -13.98 18.04
N GLY A 61 19.90 -12.70 17.77
CA GLY A 61 20.83 -11.59 17.98
C GLY A 61 22.07 -11.66 17.09
N THR A 62 21.98 -12.31 15.93
CA THR A 62 23.12 -12.51 15.00
C THR A 62 23.22 -11.41 13.94
N VAL A 63 22.34 -10.41 13.99
CA VAL A 63 22.32 -9.27 13.08
C VAL A 63 22.33 -7.96 13.86
N GLU A 64 23.04 -6.97 13.34
CA GLU A 64 23.02 -5.61 13.86
C GLU A 64 21.75 -4.89 13.35
N LEU A 65 20.94 -4.39 14.28
CA LEU A 65 19.72 -3.66 13.95
C LEU A 65 20.05 -2.18 13.72
N VAL A 66 19.32 -1.59 12.79
CA VAL A 66 19.32 -0.14 12.54
C VAL A 66 18.02 0.47 13.03
N ASP A 67 18.04 1.78 13.32
CA ASP A 67 16.84 2.51 13.72
C ASP A 67 15.83 2.58 12.55
N GLY A 68 14.61 2.11 12.79
CA GLY A 68 13.58 2.02 11.75
C GLY A 68 13.07 3.38 11.29
N ASP A 69 12.97 4.36 12.18
CA ASP A 69 12.47 5.70 11.86
C ASP A 69 13.47 6.44 10.96
N ASP A 70 14.76 6.28 11.25
CA ASP A 70 15.83 6.83 10.42
C ASP A 70 15.82 6.24 9.00
N VAL A 71 15.66 4.92 8.88
CA VAL A 71 15.59 4.23 7.57
C VAL A 71 14.37 4.69 6.76
N LEU A 72 13.18 4.77 7.38
CA LEU A 72 11.97 5.20 6.69
C LEU A 72 12.04 6.67 6.26
N ARG A 73 12.59 7.54 7.10
CA ARG A 73 12.83 8.95 6.79
C ARG A 73 13.75 9.09 5.57
N GLU A 74 14.86 8.36 5.54
CA GLU A 74 15.78 8.37 4.41
C GLU A 74 15.14 7.83 3.13
N ALA A 75 14.43 6.69 3.22
CA ALA A 75 13.71 6.11 2.09
C ALA A 75 12.71 7.11 1.48
N ARG A 76 11.94 7.81 2.32
CA ARG A 76 11.00 8.84 1.87
C ARG A 76 11.70 9.97 1.14
N ALA A 77 12.78 10.51 1.71
CA ALA A 77 13.55 11.57 1.08
C ALA A 77 14.07 11.17 -0.32
N ARG A 78 14.54 9.93 -0.47
CA ARG A 78 15.01 9.38 -1.76
C ARG A 78 13.87 9.20 -2.78
N ILE A 79 12.67 8.84 -2.35
CA ILE A 79 11.50 8.73 -3.23
C ILE A 79 11.06 10.12 -3.69
N ASP A 80 10.97 11.07 -2.77
CA ASP A 80 10.53 12.43 -3.07
C ASP A 80 11.52 13.17 -3.96
N ALA A 81 12.82 12.90 -3.84
CA ALA A 81 13.85 13.43 -4.73
C ALA A 81 13.70 12.93 -6.18
N ARG A 82 13.25 11.69 -6.39
CA ARG A 82 13.03 11.11 -7.73
C ARG A 82 11.75 11.58 -8.43
N ARG A 83 10.84 12.21 -7.67
CA ARG A 83 9.56 12.73 -8.18
C ARG A 83 9.64 14.18 -8.65
N ARG A 84 10.78 14.85 -8.48
CA ARG A 84 11.05 16.22 -8.95
C ARG A 84 11.79 16.20 -10.26
#